data_AF-A0AA97N0P0-F1
#
_entry.id   AF-A0AA97N0P0-F1
#
_cell.length_a   1.000
_cell.length_b   1.000
_cell.length_c   1.000
_cell.angle_alpha   90.00
_cell.angle_beta   90.00
_cell.angle_gamma   90.00
#
_symmetry.space_group_name_H-M   'P 1'
#
loop_
_entity.id
_entity.type
_entity.pdbx_description
1 polymer ?
#
loop_
_entity_poly.entity_id
_entity_poly.type
_entity_poly.pdbx_seq_one_letter_code
_entity_poly.pdbx_strand_id
1 'polypeptide(L)'
;MQPNCAHLHSIQGSGDDSSSSPRLSGEGSCHPSTGDVRIQLSSAAPESRENAGSRASRAGSQSRSHGHAHGEAGGLEDPAPDSEEQGGSSLSELRYLLQWLHQSLPYLVILCVKLITQHITGISLGIGLLTTYAYANKSIVNQVFLRERCSKLQCTWLLLYLTGSSLLLYYTFHSQSLYHSLIFLSPTVDFMNFWEVLWIVGVTDFILKFLFMGLKCFILLVPSFIMSFKSKGYWYMLLEELCQYYRVFVPIPVWFRHLIAYGELDTLLGWTLGILLGLLYLILKLLSFFGQWRNFRQVLRIFFTQPHYGVPASKRQCSESDDICSICQAEFQKPILLICQHTFCEECISLWFNREKTCPLCRTVISDHVNKWKDGATSMHLQIF
;
A
#
# COMPACT_ATOMS: atom_id res chain seq x y z
N MET A 1 -62.72 26.14 22.96
CA MET A 1 -62.46 27.12 24.03
C MET A 1 -61.01 27.54 23.93
N GLN A 2 -60.74 28.83 23.77
CA GLN A 2 -59.45 29.46 24.15
C GLN A 2 -59.63 30.07 25.56
N PRO A 3 -58.54 30.48 26.23
CA PRO A 3 -58.08 31.87 26.08
C PRO A 3 -56.60 31.95 25.62
N ASN A 4 -56.03 33.01 25.02
CA ASN A 4 -56.08 34.47 25.27
C ASN A 4 -55.49 34.88 26.64
N CYS A 5 -54.81 36.02 26.82
CA CYS A 5 -54.01 36.87 25.91
C CYS A 5 -53.16 37.83 26.78
N ALA A 6 -51.98 38.26 26.33
CA ALA A 6 -51.26 39.44 26.88
C ALA A 6 -50.24 39.98 25.88
N HIS A 7 -50.19 41.31 25.67
CA HIS A 7 -49.41 41.94 24.58
C HIS A 7 -49.17 43.44 24.86
N LEU A 8 -47.91 43.91 24.88
CA LEU A 8 -47.45 45.32 24.84
C LEU A 8 -45.97 45.31 24.38
N HIS A 9 -45.47 46.10 23.41
CA HIS A 9 -45.50 47.57 23.18
C HIS A 9 -44.70 48.40 24.22
N SER A 10 -43.85 49.38 23.87
CA SER A 10 -43.40 49.87 22.54
C SER A 10 -42.33 51.00 22.57
N ILE A 11 -41.53 51.11 21.48
CA ILE A 11 -41.16 52.36 20.73
C ILE A 11 -39.99 53.30 21.18
N GLN A 12 -39.08 53.52 20.18
CA GLN A 12 -38.24 54.67 19.75
C GLN A 12 -37.39 55.59 20.67
N GLY A 13 -36.15 55.83 20.21
CA GLY A 13 -35.53 57.17 20.07
C GLY A 13 -34.32 57.49 20.97
N SER A 14 -33.34 58.35 20.60
CA SER A 14 -32.90 58.85 19.27
C SER A 14 -31.66 59.77 19.41
N GLY A 15 -30.74 59.75 18.42
CA GLY A 15 -29.67 60.74 18.20
C GLY A 15 -28.32 60.48 18.92
N ASP A 16 -27.19 61.03 18.47
CA ASP A 16 -26.90 61.71 17.18
C ASP A 16 -25.37 61.86 16.93
N ASP A 17 -24.99 62.36 15.74
CA ASP A 17 -23.65 62.85 15.31
C ASP A 17 -22.47 61.85 15.18
N SER A 18 -21.53 61.96 14.23
CA SER A 18 -21.39 62.71 12.95
C SER A 18 -20.21 62.06 12.14
N SER A 19 -19.66 62.50 10.99
CA SER A 19 -19.79 63.71 10.15
C SER A 19 -19.36 63.48 8.67
N SER A 20 -20.01 64.18 7.72
CA SER A 20 -19.48 64.74 6.45
C SER A 20 -18.59 63.94 5.45
N SER A 21 -19.09 63.83 4.19
CA SER A 21 -18.34 63.72 2.92
C SER A 21 -17.85 65.12 2.43
N PRO A 22 -17.53 65.51 1.15
CA PRO A 22 -17.74 64.88 -0.20
C PRO A 22 -16.69 65.17 -1.35
N ARG A 23 -17.09 64.86 -2.61
CA ARG A 23 -16.74 65.47 -3.94
C ARG A 23 -15.61 64.90 -4.84
N LEU A 24 -15.72 65.22 -6.15
CA LEU A 24 -14.98 64.68 -7.31
C LEU A 24 -14.03 65.70 -7.96
N SER A 25 -12.90 65.20 -8.51
CA SER A 25 -12.11 65.64 -9.69
C SER A 25 -11.00 64.60 -9.95
N GLY A 26 -10.34 64.48 -11.11
CA GLY A 26 -10.44 65.18 -12.40
C GLY A 26 -9.60 64.44 -13.48
N GLU A 27 -9.35 65.04 -14.65
CA GLU A 27 -8.60 64.43 -15.79
C GLU A 27 -7.09 64.73 -15.76
N GLY A 28 -6.24 63.89 -16.39
CA GLY A 28 -4.77 64.07 -16.29
C GLY A 28 -3.77 63.27 -17.16
N SER A 29 -4.18 62.47 -18.16
CA SER A 29 -3.35 61.99 -19.32
C SER A 29 -2.07 61.11 -19.15
N CYS A 30 -1.85 60.27 -20.18
CA CYS A 30 -0.58 59.67 -20.67
C CYS A 30 -0.03 58.32 -20.12
N HIS A 31 0.19 57.41 -21.08
CA HIS A 31 0.83 56.07 -21.07
C HIS A 31 2.17 56.16 -21.87
N PRO A 32 2.97 55.09 -22.15
CA PRO A 32 2.98 53.70 -21.63
C PRO A 32 4.38 53.11 -21.28
N SER A 33 4.42 51.95 -20.61
CA SER A 33 5.21 50.75 -21.00
C SER A 33 4.80 49.55 -20.13
N THR A 34 4.19 48.48 -20.65
CA THR A 34 4.72 47.34 -21.45
C THR A 34 5.23 46.20 -20.57
N GLY A 35 4.51 45.06 -20.57
CA GLY A 35 4.96 43.83 -19.89
C GLY A 35 3.83 42.87 -19.47
N ASP A 36 3.07 42.31 -20.42
CA ASP A 36 2.08 41.25 -20.14
C ASP A 36 2.09 40.21 -21.28
N VAL A 37 2.01 38.91 -20.95
CA VAL A 37 2.08 37.79 -21.90
C VAL A 37 1.08 36.71 -21.51
N ARG A 38 0.08 36.51 -22.37
CA ARG A 38 -1.03 35.58 -22.15
C ARG A 38 -1.15 34.62 -23.33
N ILE A 39 -0.97 33.33 -23.08
CA ILE A 39 -1.05 32.28 -24.13
C ILE A 39 -2.53 31.93 -24.36
N GLN A 40 -2.94 31.87 -25.63
CA GLN A 40 -4.27 31.42 -26.03
C GLN A 40 -4.16 30.34 -27.13
N LEU A 41 -5.04 29.33 -27.04
CA LEU A 41 -5.04 28.12 -27.88
C LEU A 41 -6.18 28.16 -28.90
N SER A 42 -5.96 27.67 -30.13
CA SER A 42 -7.02 27.18 -31.05
C SER A 42 -6.44 26.34 -32.19
N SER A 43 -7.31 25.62 -32.91
CA SER A 43 -7.00 24.47 -33.77
C SER A 43 -7.47 24.61 -35.22
N ALA A 44 -6.79 23.94 -36.16
CA ALA A 44 -7.39 23.42 -37.40
C ALA A 44 -6.52 22.30 -38.04
N ALA A 45 -7.12 21.52 -38.95
CA ALA A 45 -6.52 20.53 -39.86
C ALA A 45 -6.88 20.96 -41.32
N PRO A 46 -6.73 20.17 -42.43
CA PRO A 46 -6.31 18.76 -42.59
C PRO A 46 -5.38 18.50 -43.83
N GLU A 47 -5.41 17.27 -44.37
CA GLU A 47 -4.92 16.78 -45.69
C GLU A 47 -3.39 16.52 -45.89
N SER A 48 -2.93 15.77 -46.92
CA SER A 48 -3.28 14.38 -47.36
C SER A 48 -2.23 13.83 -48.38
N ARG A 49 -2.14 12.48 -48.55
CA ARG A 49 -1.52 11.75 -49.71
C ARG A 49 0.02 11.86 -49.89
N GLU A 50 0.75 11.07 -50.71
CA GLU A 50 0.70 9.65 -51.17
C GLU A 50 2.11 9.20 -51.68
N ASN A 51 2.35 7.88 -51.78
CA ASN A 51 3.26 7.14 -52.71
C ASN A 51 4.83 7.24 -52.70
N ALA A 52 5.45 6.09 -52.37
CA ALA A 52 6.27 5.20 -53.23
C ALA A 52 7.62 5.59 -53.91
N GLY A 53 8.58 4.64 -53.83
CA GLY A 53 9.78 4.49 -54.69
C GLY A 53 11.09 5.11 -54.16
N SER A 54 12.31 4.69 -54.57
CA SER A 54 12.73 3.43 -55.23
C SER A 54 14.27 3.23 -55.25
N ARG A 55 14.74 2.04 -54.85
CA ARG A 55 15.75 1.16 -55.53
C ARG A 55 17.17 1.70 -55.94
N ALA A 56 18.20 1.02 -55.41
CA ALA A 56 19.62 0.96 -55.87
C ALA A 56 20.48 2.24 -55.60
N SER A 57 21.84 2.25 -55.65
CA SER A 57 22.84 1.34 -56.26
C SER A 57 24.15 1.18 -55.44
N ARG A 58 25.02 0.25 -55.86
CA ARG A 58 26.41 0.01 -55.36
C ARG A 58 27.48 0.69 -56.22
N ALA A 59 28.54 1.19 -55.57
CA ALA A 59 29.96 1.21 -55.99
C ALA A 59 30.80 1.19 -54.68
N GLY A 60 32.03 0.69 -54.55
CA GLY A 60 33.22 0.81 -55.41
C GLY A 60 34.14 1.88 -54.80
N SER A 61 35.41 1.66 -54.46
CA SER A 61 36.36 0.59 -54.81
C SER A 61 37.42 0.28 -53.72
N GLN A 62 38.35 -0.63 -54.04
CA GLN A 62 39.58 -1.00 -53.31
C GLN A 62 40.56 0.21 -53.22
N SER A 63 41.65 0.24 -52.42
CA SER A 63 42.72 -0.78 -52.27
C SER A 63 43.60 -0.66 -50.99
N ARG A 64 44.65 -1.49 -50.86
CA ARG A 64 45.56 -1.62 -49.70
C ARG A 64 47.00 -1.15 -50.01
N SER A 65 47.73 -0.66 -49.01
CA SER A 65 49.19 -0.89 -48.86
C SER A 65 49.66 -0.57 -47.42
N HIS A 66 50.71 -1.25 -46.94
CA HIS A 66 51.40 -0.96 -45.68
C HIS A 66 52.70 -0.18 -45.94
N GLY A 67 53.18 0.56 -44.94
CA GLY A 67 54.52 1.16 -44.85
C GLY A 67 54.97 1.23 -43.38
N HIS A 68 56.27 1.27 -43.09
CA HIS A 68 56.83 1.09 -41.74
C HIS A 68 57.93 2.11 -41.39
N ALA A 69 58.03 2.37 -40.07
CA ALA A 69 59.23 2.76 -39.30
C ALA A 69 59.74 4.22 -39.32
N HIS A 70 60.48 4.53 -38.23
CA HIS A 70 61.14 5.79 -37.85
C HIS A 70 60.20 6.97 -37.49
N GLY A 71 60.55 7.86 -36.56
CA GLY A 71 61.67 7.81 -35.61
C GLY A 71 62.03 9.20 -35.02
N GLU A 72 62.14 9.26 -33.68
CA GLU A 72 62.75 10.33 -32.86
C GLU A 72 62.03 11.71 -32.68
N ALA A 73 62.04 12.12 -31.40
CA ALA A 73 62.08 13.47 -30.81
C ALA A 73 61.37 14.69 -31.47
N GLY A 74 60.33 15.17 -30.78
CA GLY A 74 59.78 16.53 -30.85
C GLY A 74 58.86 16.75 -29.64
N GLY A 75 58.79 17.97 -29.08
CA GLY A 75 58.10 18.21 -27.81
C GLY A 75 57.20 19.45 -27.77
N LEU A 76 56.39 19.50 -26.71
CA LEU A 76 55.49 20.57 -26.23
C LEU A 76 54.16 20.81 -26.99
N GLU A 77 53.10 20.64 -26.17
CA GLU A 77 51.91 21.49 -26.03
C GLU A 77 50.70 21.36 -27.00
N ASP A 78 49.57 20.98 -26.38
CA ASP A 78 48.14 21.06 -26.75
C ASP A 78 47.65 20.48 -28.09
N PRO A 79 46.55 19.70 -28.06
CA PRO A 79 45.23 20.34 -27.90
C PRO A 79 44.45 19.90 -26.65
N ALA A 80 43.65 20.84 -26.12
CA ALA A 80 42.60 20.54 -25.15
C ALA A 80 41.40 19.83 -25.81
N PRO A 81 40.75 18.88 -25.11
CA PRO A 81 39.38 18.49 -25.38
C PRO A 81 38.44 18.87 -24.21
N ASP A 82 37.51 19.76 -24.54
CA ASP A 82 36.14 19.94 -24.02
C ASP A 82 35.68 19.18 -22.75
N SER A 83 35.21 19.93 -21.76
CA SER A 83 34.68 19.41 -20.50
C SER A 83 33.22 18.92 -20.59
N GLU A 84 32.97 17.84 -21.34
CA GLU A 84 31.61 17.26 -21.52
C GLU A 84 31.43 15.78 -21.06
N GLU A 85 32.30 15.24 -20.20
CA GLU A 85 32.19 13.82 -19.75
C GLU A 85 31.43 13.58 -18.42
N GLN A 86 30.87 14.61 -17.77
CA GLN A 86 30.18 14.43 -16.47
C GLN A 86 28.93 13.51 -16.52
N GLY A 87 28.37 13.26 -17.72
CA GLY A 87 27.28 12.30 -17.94
C GLY A 87 27.74 10.87 -18.29
N GLY A 88 29.03 10.65 -18.59
CA GLY A 88 29.56 9.37 -19.05
C GLY A 88 29.90 8.37 -17.95
N SER A 89 30.41 8.86 -16.80
CA SER A 89 30.96 8.05 -15.71
C SER A 89 29.99 7.02 -15.14
N SER A 90 28.80 7.44 -14.72
CA SER A 90 27.78 6.53 -14.17
C SER A 90 27.34 5.43 -15.16
N LEU A 91 27.40 5.70 -16.47
CA LEU A 91 27.06 4.73 -17.51
C LEU A 91 28.24 3.81 -17.87
N SER A 92 29.50 4.26 -17.72
CA SER A 92 30.68 3.40 -17.90
C SER A 92 30.88 2.48 -16.69
N GLU A 93 30.67 2.98 -15.47
CA GLU A 93 30.60 2.17 -14.24
C GLU A 93 29.52 1.09 -14.33
N LEU A 94 28.30 1.46 -14.76
CA LEU A 94 27.20 0.51 -14.94
C LEU A 94 27.54 -0.58 -15.99
N ARG A 95 28.21 -0.21 -17.10
CA ARG A 95 28.67 -1.16 -18.12
C ARG A 95 29.74 -2.11 -17.57
N TYR A 96 30.69 -1.61 -16.78
CA TYR A 96 31.72 -2.42 -16.12
C TYR A 96 31.09 -3.43 -15.15
N LEU A 97 30.15 -2.99 -14.30
CA LEU A 97 29.39 -3.86 -13.40
C LEU A 97 28.57 -4.91 -14.16
N LEU A 98 27.93 -4.54 -15.28
CA LEU A 98 27.17 -5.47 -16.12
C LEU A 98 28.08 -6.53 -16.77
N GLN A 99 29.28 -6.15 -17.21
CA GLN A 99 30.26 -7.04 -17.82
C GLN A 99 30.90 -7.98 -16.80
N TRP A 100 31.20 -7.49 -15.59
CA TRP A 100 31.61 -8.31 -14.45
C TRP A 100 30.51 -9.28 -13.99
N LEU A 101 29.26 -8.84 -13.98
CA LEU A 101 28.10 -9.69 -13.68
C LEU A 101 27.93 -10.78 -14.73
N HIS A 102 28.11 -10.47 -16.02
CA HIS A 102 28.07 -11.46 -17.10
C HIS A 102 29.21 -12.50 -16.99
N GLN A 103 30.41 -12.10 -16.58
CA GLN A 103 31.54 -13.01 -16.36
C GLN A 103 31.37 -13.89 -15.10
N SER A 104 30.74 -13.36 -14.06
CA SER A 104 30.46 -14.11 -12.81
C SER A 104 29.18 -14.97 -12.89
N LEU A 105 28.29 -14.71 -13.85
CA LEU A 105 27.01 -15.41 -14.08
C LEU A 105 27.09 -16.94 -13.98
N PRO A 106 28.02 -17.68 -14.65
CA PRO A 106 28.06 -19.14 -14.52
C PRO A 106 28.35 -19.62 -13.09
N TYR A 107 29.22 -18.92 -12.36
CA TYR A 107 29.52 -19.23 -10.96
C TYR A 107 28.34 -18.92 -10.03
N LEU A 108 27.64 -17.79 -10.27
CA LEU A 108 26.41 -17.43 -9.59
C LEU A 108 25.30 -18.47 -9.85
N VAL A 109 25.15 -18.97 -11.08
CA VAL A 109 24.19 -20.03 -11.41
C VAL A 109 24.52 -21.34 -10.69
N ILE A 110 25.79 -21.77 -10.64
CA ILE A 110 26.21 -22.96 -9.89
C ILE A 110 25.89 -22.81 -8.39
N LEU A 111 26.19 -21.65 -7.81
CA LEU A 111 25.90 -21.35 -6.40
C LEU A 111 24.39 -21.32 -6.13
N CYS A 112 23.60 -20.68 -6.99
CA CYS A 112 22.14 -20.67 -6.90
C CYS A 112 21.54 -22.08 -7.02
N VAL A 113 22.01 -22.92 -7.96
CA VAL A 113 21.55 -24.31 -8.08
C VAL A 113 21.89 -25.12 -6.84
N LYS A 114 23.07 -24.92 -6.23
CA LYS A 114 23.43 -25.57 -4.95
C LYS A 114 22.52 -25.12 -3.80
N LEU A 115 22.24 -23.82 -3.67
CA LEU A 115 21.33 -23.31 -2.64
C LEU A 115 19.88 -23.78 -2.85
N ILE A 116 19.39 -23.75 -4.10
CA ILE A 116 18.04 -24.20 -4.43
C ILE A 116 17.89 -25.70 -4.14
N THR A 117 18.85 -26.54 -4.52
CA THR A 117 18.79 -27.99 -4.24
C THR A 117 18.91 -28.29 -2.74
N GLN A 118 19.75 -27.56 -2.00
CA GLN A 118 19.87 -27.68 -0.54
C GLN A 118 18.58 -27.31 0.21
N HIS A 119 17.81 -26.34 -0.29
CA HIS A 119 16.60 -25.82 0.37
C HIS A 119 15.29 -26.12 -0.39
N ILE A 120 15.29 -27.06 -1.34
CA ILE A 120 14.18 -27.30 -2.28
C ILE A 120 12.84 -27.62 -1.60
N THR A 121 12.88 -28.31 -0.46
CA THR A 121 11.71 -28.65 0.37
C THR A 121 11.10 -27.42 1.03
N GLY A 122 11.92 -26.54 1.60
CA GLY A 122 11.49 -25.26 2.17
C GLY A 122 10.95 -24.31 1.09
N ILE A 123 11.65 -24.21 -0.06
CA ILE A 123 11.24 -23.34 -1.18
C ILE A 123 9.89 -23.79 -1.76
N SER A 124 9.72 -25.09 -2.04
CA SER A 124 8.48 -25.63 -2.62
C SER A 124 7.28 -25.48 -1.69
N LEU A 125 7.45 -25.73 -0.38
CA LEU A 125 6.40 -25.46 0.60
C LEU A 125 6.13 -23.96 0.77
N GLY A 126 7.16 -23.11 0.76
CA GLY A 126 7.01 -21.65 0.77
C GLY A 126 6.20 -21.11 -0.42
N ILE A 127 6.38 -21.68 -1.60
CA ILE A 127 5.55 -21.41 -2.79
C ILE A 127 4.11 -21.87 -2.54
N GLY A 128 3.90 -23.10 -2.03
CA GLY A 128 2.57 -23.61 -1.71
C GLY A 128 1.81 -22.76 -0.68
N LEU A 129 2.51 -22.24 0.33
CA LEU A 129 1.99 -21.28 1.32
C LEU A 129 1.61 -19.95 0.66
N LEU A 130 2.47 -19.39 -0.19
CA LEU A 130 2.22 -18.13 -0.90
C LEU A 130 1.04 -18.24 -1.88
N THR A 131 0.94 -19.34 -2.63
CA THR A 131 -0.19 -19.64 -3.53
C THR A 131 -1.49 -19.82 -2.74
N THR A 132 -1.45 -20.54 -1.62
CA THR A 132 -2.60 -20.71 -0.70
C THR A 132 -3.08 -19.37 -0.14
N TYR A 133 -2.14 -18.53 0.33
CA TYR A 133 -2.43 -17.15 0.75
C TYR A 133 -3.07 -16.34 -0.38
N ALA A 134 -2.48 -16.33 -1.59
CA ALA A 134 -2.96 -15.51 -2.70
C ALA A 134 -4.36 -15.94 -3.17
N TYR A 135 -4.60 -17.25 -3.28
CA TYR A 135 -5.91 -17.82 -3.59
C TYR A 135 -6.97 -17.45 -2.54
N ALA A 136 -6.66 -17.66 -1.25
CA ALA A 136 -7.59 -17.39 -0.17
C ALA A 136 -7.89 -15.89 0.00
N ASN A 137 -6.88 -15.03 -0.13
CA ASN A 137 -7.05 -13.58 -0.05
C ASN A 137 -7.91 -13.05 -1.21
N LYS A 138 -7.64 -13.49 -2.45
CA LYS A 138 -8.47 -13.17 -3.63
C LYS A 138 -9.91 -13.65 -3.43
N SER A 139 -10.10 -14.84 -2.89
CA SER A 139 -11.42 -15.41 -2.62
C SER A 139 -12.18 -14.63 -1.55
N ILE A 140 -11.56 -14.28 -0.41
CA ILE A 140 -12.19 -13.46 0.64
C ILE A 140 -12.64 -12.11 0.10
N VAL A 141 -11.75 -11.36 -0.57
CA VAL A 141 -12.07 -10.03 -1.13
C VAL A 141 -13.21 -10.13 -2.16
N ASN A 142 -13.24 -11.17 -2.98
CA ASN A 142 -14.33 -11.40 -3.94
C ASN A 142 -15.68 -11.71 -3.24
N GLN A 143 -15.70 -12.50 -2.18
CA GLN A 143 -16.94 -12.77 -1.42
C GLN A 143 -17.42 -11.54 -0.63
N VAL A 144 -16.51 -10.71 -0.10
CA VAL A 144 -16.87 -9.41 0.50
C VAL A 144 -17.50 -8.48 -0.54
N PHE A 145 -16.95 -8.43 -1.75
CA PHE A 145 -17.50 -7.63 -2.85
C PHE A 145 -18.91 -8.09 -3.29
N LEU A 146 -19.19 -9.39 -3.30
CA LEU A 146 -20.50 -9.95 -3.68
C LEU A 146 -21.63 -9.75 -2.67
N ARG A 147 -21.32 -9.37 -1.41
CA ARG A 147 -22.29 -9.09 -0.33
C ARG A 147 -23.35 -10.18 -0.15
N GLU A 148 -24.63 -9.90 -0.41
CA GLU A 148 -25.74 -10.86 -0.30
C GLU A 148 -25.65 -12.00 -1.32
N ARG A 149 -24.98 -11.77 -2.45
CA ARG A 149 -24.72 -12.80 -3.48
C ARG A 149 -23.47 -13.64 -3.17
N CYS A 150 -22.87 -13.52 -1.98
CA CYS A 150 -21.74 -14.35 -1.58
C CYS A 150 -22.15 -15.83 -1.46
N SER A 151 -21.34 -16.74 -1.98
CA SER A 151 -21.61 -18.17 -1.88
C SER A 151 -21.19 -18.68 -0.51
N LYS A 152 -22.18 -18.92 0.36
CA LYS A 152 -21.96 -19.50 1.70
C LYS A 152 -21.27 -20.87 1.64
N LEU A 153 -21.51 -21.65 0.59
CA LEU A 153 -20.78 -22.91 0.34
C LEU A 153 -19.30 -22.66 0.04
N GLN A 154 -18.96 -21.71 -0.83
CA GLN A 154 -17.57 -21.35 -1.12
C GLN A 154 -16.86 -20.76 0.11
N CYS A 155 -17.55 -19.97 0.93
CA CYS A 155 -17.01 -19.47 2.20
C CYS A 155 -16.79 -20.61 3.22
N THR A 156 -17.71 -21.56 3.32
CA THR A 156 -17.58 -22.72 4.23
C THR A 156 -16.43 -23.63 3.80
N TRP A 157 -16.31 -23.90 2.49
CA TRP A 157 -15.17 -24.61 1.92
C TRP A 157 -13.84 -23.89 2.19
N LEU A 158 -13.79 -22.57 1.99
CA LEU A 158 -12.58 -21.78 2.21
C LEU A 158 -12.16 -21.75 3.70
N LEU A 159 -13.13 -21.67 4.61
CA LEU A 159 -12.88 -21.76 6.06
C LEU A 159 -12.34 -23.15 6.44
N LEU A 160 -12.92 -24.23 5.92
CA LEU A 160 -12.45 -25.60 6.13
C LEU A 160 -11.04 -25.80 5.55
N TYR A 161 -10.79 -25.30 4.34
CA TYR A 161 -9.50 -25.36 3.67
C TYR A 161 -8.41 -24.60 4.45
N LEU A 162 -8.67 -23.36 4.88
CA LEU A 162 -7.73 -22.58 5.70
C LEU A 162 -7.46 -23.26 7.05
N THR A 163 -8.50 -23.75 7.73
CA THR A 163 -8.36 -24.45 9.02
C THR A 163 -7.55 -25.73 8.85
N GLY A 164 -7.85 -26.52 7.81
CA GLY A 164 -7.09 -27.72 7.45
C GLY A 164 -5.64 -27.43 7.09
N SER A 165 -5.35 -26.35 6.36
CA SER A 165 -3.98 -25.90 6.08
C SER A 165 -3.22 -25.52 7.36
N SER A 166 -3.83 -24.73 8.26
CA SER A 166 -3.22 -24.39 9.55
C SER A 166 -2.93 -25.63 10.42
N LEU A 167 -3.88 -26.58 10.48
CA LEU A 167 -3.71 -27.83 11.24
C LEU A 167 -2.66 -28.76 10.62
N LEU A 168 -2.60 -28.87 9.29
CA LEU A 168 -1.60 -29.66 8.59
C LEU A 168 -0.19 -29.13 8.84
N LEU A 169 0.01 -27.81 8.79
CA LEU A 169 1.30 -27.18 9.11
C LEU A 169 1.66 -27.39 10.58
N TYR A 170 0.72 -27.18 11.49
CA TYR A 170 0.92 -27.40 12.92
C TYR A 170 1.37 -28.85 13.22
N TYR A 171 0.71 -29.83 12.61
CA TYR A 171 1.06 -31.25 12.76
C TYR A 171 2.42 -31.58 12.14
N THR A 172 2.67 -31.14 10.91
CA THR A 172 3.92 -31.39 10.17
C THR A 172 5.16 -30.88 10.91
N PHE A 173 5.03 -29.73 11.59
CA PHE A 173 6.12 -29.10 12.34
C PHE A 173 5.97 -29.20 13.87
N HIS A 174 5.14 -30.12 14.37
CA HIS A 174 4.95 -30.32 15.81
C HIS A 174 6.27 -30.68 16.51
N SER A 175 7.12 -31.49 15.86
CA SER A 175 8.46 -31.86 16.31
C SER A 175 9.45 -30.69 16.42
N GLN A 176 9.23 -29.60 15.67
CA GLN A 176 10.02 -28.36 15.77
C GLN A 176 9.50 -27.43 16.89
N SER A 177 8.41 -27.79 17.56
CA SER A 177 7.80 -27.07 18.68
C SER A 177 7.34 -25.63 18.37
N LEU A 178 6.97 -25.34 17.11
CA LEU A 178 6.55 -24.00 16.64
C LEU A 178 5.41 -23.35 17.46
N TYR A 179 4.66 -24.15 18.22
CA TYR A 179 3.63 -23.67 19.14
C TYR A 179 4.19 -22.79 20.28
N HIS A 180 5.45 -22.97 20.67
CA HIS A 180 6.12 -22.08 21.61
C HIS A 180 6.25 -20.67 21.03
N SER A 181 6.73 -20.54 19.79
CA SER A 181 6.84 -19.26 19.08
C SER A 181 5.49 -18.54 18.98
N LEU A 182 4.39 -19.28 18.77
CA LEU A 182 3.02 -18.73 18.75
C LEU A 182 2.55 -18.19 20.11
N ILE A 183 3.14 -18.64 21.23
CA ILE A 183 2.81 -18.27 22.62
C ILE A 183 3.92 -17.38 23.23
N PHE A 184 4.83 -16.86 22.39
CA PHE A 184 5.99 -16.04 22.78
C PHE A 184 7.05 -16.75 23.66
N LEU A 185 7.02 -18.08 23.74
CA LEU A 185 8.09 -18.87 24.34
C LEU A 185 9.17 -19.19 23.29
N SER A 186 10.41 -19.36 23.75
CA SER A 186 11.48 -19.92 22.91
C SER A 186 11.19 -21.40 22.62
N PRO A 187 11.18 -21.85 21.34
CA PRO A 187 11.09 -23.27 21.03
C PRO A 187 12.33 -24.02 21.56
N THR A 188 12.14 -25.27 21.99
CA THR A 188 13.07 -26.00 22.87
C THR A 188 14.17 -26.76 22.13
N VAL A 189 14.66 -26.22 21.02
CA VAL A 189 15.70 -26.84 20.19
C VAL A 189 16.79 -25.80 19.90
N ASP A 190 18.03 -26.27 19.75
CA ASP A 190 19.20 -25.40 19.64
C ASP A 190 19.46 -24.97 18.19
N PHE A 191 18.60 -24.06 17.73
CA PHE A 191 18.59 -23.49 16.38
C PHE A 191 19.76 -22.53 16.13
N MET A 192 20.96 -23.07 15.93
CA MET A 192 22.15 -22.29 15.58
C MET A 192 22.14 -21.77 14.12
N ASN A 193 21.34 -22.38 13.23
CA ASN A 193 21.32 -22.03 11.81
C ASN A 193 20.38 -20.87 11.49
N PHE A 194 20.92 -19.78 10.92
CA PHE A 194 20.17 -18.62 10.42
C PHE A 194 18.97 -19.01 9.52
N TRP A 195 19.17 -19.99 8.63
CA TRP A 195 18.12 -20.47 7.71
C TRP A 195 16.95 -21.17 8.42
N GLU A 196 17.20 -21.80 9.57
CA GLU A 196 16.14 -22.42 10.38
C GLU A 196 15.33 -21.37 11.13
N VAL A 197 15.98 -20.32 11.65
CA VAL A 197 15.31 -19.15 12.24
C VAL A 197 14.41 -18.46 11.22
N LEU A 198 14.93 -18.18 10.02
CA LEU A 198 14.17 -17.62 8.91
C LEU A 198 12.97 -18.51 8.50
N TRP A 199 13.17 -19.83 8.49
CA TRP A 199 12.12 -20.81 8.20
C TRP A 199 11.02 -20.82 9.27
N ILE A 200 11.39 -20.91 10.55
CA ILE A 200 10.48 -20.91 11.70
C ILE A 200 9.62 -19.65 11.72
N VAL A 201 10.24 -18.47 11.56
CA VAL A 201 9.51 -17.20 11.52
C VAL A 201 8.59 -17.15 10.29
N GLY A 202 9.07 -17.52 9.12
CA GLY A 202 8.29 -17.52 7.87
C GLY A 202 7.05 -18.44 7.93
N VAL A 203 7.19 -19.68 8.39
CA VAL A 203 6.06 -20.61 8.54
C VAL A 203 5.07 -20.10 9.59
N THR A 204 5.55 -19.54 10.70
CA THR A 204 4.68 -19.02 11.76
C THR A 204 3.88 -17.79 11.29
N ASP A 205 4.48 -16.90 10.49
CA ASP A 205 3.80 -15.78 9.83
C ASP A 205 2.65 -16.25 8.92
N PHE A 206 2.86 -17.32 8.14
CA PHE A 206 1.81 -17.93 7.31
C PHE A 206 0.71 -18.61 8.14
N ILE A 207 1.04 -19.33 9.22
CA ILE A 207 0.04 -19.91 10.12
C ILE A 207 -0.86 -18.81 10.71
N LEU A 208 -0.28 -17.70 11.17
CA LEU A 208 -1.03 -16.54 11.68
C LEU A 208 -1.91 -15.90 10.60
N LYS A 209 -1.39 -15.70 9.38
CA LYS A 209 -2.18 -15.24 8.22
C LYS A 209 -3.39 -16.15 8.01
N PHE A 210 -3.22 -17.47 7.95
CA PHE A 210 -4.32 -18.40 7.70
C PHE A 210 -5.36 -18.41 8.83
N LEU A 211 -4.94 -18.32 10.10
CA LEU A 211 -5.85 -18.20 11.24
C LEU A 211 -6.71 -16.93 11.16
N PHE A 212 -6.09 -15.75 10.95
CA PHE A 212 -6.83 -14.49 10.84
C PHE A 212 -7.68 -14.40 9.57
N MET A 213 -7.25 -14.99 8.45
CA MET A 213 -8.06 -15.14 7.24
C MET A 213 -9.26 -16.08 7.47
N GLY A 214 -9.09 -17.13 8.28
CA GLY A 214 -10.17 -17.98 8.78
C GLY A 214 -11.20 -17.18 9.59
N LEU A 215 -10.75 -16.34 10.54
CA LEU A 215 -11.63 -15.46 11.31
C LEU A 215 -12.40 -14.46 10.43
N LYS A 216 -11.77 -13.86 9.41
CA LYS A 216 -12.46 -13.03 8.41
C LYS A 216 -13.50 -13.86 7.61
N CYS A 217 -13.17 -15.10 7.25
CA CYS A 217 -14.08 -16.00 6.54
C CYS A 217 -15.28 -16.44 7.41
N PHE A 218 -15.08 -16.65 8.70
CA PHE A 218 -16.16 -16.88 9.66
C PHE A 218 -17.13 -15.67 9.72
N ILE A 219 -16.61 -14.44 9.76
CA ILE A 219 -17.43 -13.21 9.71
C ILE A 219 -18.22 -13.07 8.39
N LEU A 220 -17.69 -13.55 7.26
CA LEU A 220 -18.48 -13.67 6.01
C LEU A 220 -19.67 -14.61 6.17
N LEU A 221 -19.50 -15.74 6.87
CA LEU A 221 -20.57 -16.71 7.12
C LEU A 221 -21.67 -16.18 8.05
N VAL A 222 -21.33 -15.42 9.10
CA VAL A 222 -22.29 -14.81 10.06
C VAL A 222 -23.49 -14.17 9.33
N PRO A 223 -24.75 -14.45 9.71
CA PRO A 223 -25.94 -13.82 9.12
C PRO A 223 -26.02 -12.31 9.33
N SER A 224 -26.69 -11.60 8.40
CA SER A 224 -26.90 -10.15 8.46
C SER A 224 -27.71 -9.68 9.67
N PHE A 225 -28.56 -10.54 10.25
CA PHE A 225 -29.33 -10.24 11.46
C PHE A 225 -28.47 -10.19 12.74
N ILE A 226 -27.34 -10.91 12.78
CA ILE A 226 -26.36 -10.82 13.88
C ILE A 226 -25.42 -9.63 13.61
N MET A 227 -25.05 -9.42 12.36
CA MET A 227 -23.93 -8.55 12.00
C MET A 227 -24.13 -7.89 10.63
N SER A 228 -24.45 -6.59 10.63
CA SER A 228 -24.64 -5.80 9.42
C SER A 228 -23.38 -5.74 8.55
N PHE A 229 -23.53 -5.62 7.22
CA PHE A 229 -22.39 -5.53 6.30
C PHE A 229 -21.46 -4.34 6.63
N LYS A 230 -22.03 -3.21 7.06
CA LYS A 230 -21.28 -2.07 7.60
C LYS A 230 -20.38 -2.50 8.76
N SER A 231 -20.92 -3.20 9.77
CA SER A 231 -20.14 -3.70 10.92
C SER A 231 -19.03 -4.66 10.51
N LYS A 232 -19.31 -5.60 9.59
CA LYS A 232 -18.31 -6.58 9.09
C LYS A 232 -17.03 -5.91 8.56
N GLY A 233 -17.16 -4.80 7.83
CA GLY A 233 -16.02 -4.02 7.35
C GLY A 233 -15.10 -3.53 8.47
N TYR A 234 -15.66 -2.97 9.55
CA TYR A 234 -14.87 -2.54 10.72
C TYR A 234 -14.19 -3.72 11.43
N TRP A 235 -14.84 -4.89 11.48
CA TRP A 235 -14.23 -6.10 12.04
C TRP A 235 -13.11 -6.69 11.17
N TYR A 236 -13.21 -6.66 9.84
CA TYR A 236 -12.09 -7.05 8.97
C TYR A 236 -10.86 -6.16 9.19
N MET A 237 -11.09 -4.85 9.32
CA MET A 237 -10.06 -3.84 9.61
C MET A 237 -9.41 -4.06 10.98
N LEU A 238 -10.22 -4.30 12.03
CA LEU A 238 -9.71 -4.59 13.37
C LEU A 238 -8.92 -5.90 13.42
N LEU A 239 -9.41 -6.97 12.77
CA LEU A 239 -8.71 -8.25 12.71
C LEU A 239 -7.39 -8.18 11.95
N GLU A 240 -7.32 -7.43 10.85
CA GLU A 240 -6.09 -7.28 10.08
C GLU A 240 -5.00 -6.50 10.83
N GLU A 241 -5.38 -5.43 11.52
CA GLU A 241 -4.44 -4.62 12.30
C GLU A 241 -4.02 -5.37 13.59
N LEU A 242 -4.92 -6.16 14.20
CA LEU A 242 -4.57 -7.09 15.28
C LEU A 242 -3.63 -8.21 14.81
N CYS A 243 -3.85 -8.75 13.60
CA CYS A 243 -2.97 -9.73 12.97
C CYS A 243 -1.57 -9.16 12.73
N GLN A 244 -1.48 -7.97 12.13
CA GLN A 244 -0.22 -7.27 11.89
C GLN A 244 0.50 -6.94 13.20
N TYR A 245 -0.22 -6.52 14.23
CA TYR A 245 0.32 -6.30 15.57
C TYR A 245 0.90 -7.60 16.17
N TYR A 246 0.14 -8.71 16.19
CA TYR A 246 0.59 -9.99 16.76
C TYR A 246 1.85 -10.52 16.05
N ARG A 247 1.90 -10.41 14.72
CA ARG A 247 3.02 -10.85 13.89
C ARG A 247 4.33 -10.08 14.15
N VAL A 248 4.29 -8.92 14.79
CA VAL A 248 5.49 -8.15 15.17
C VAL A 248 6.16 -8.73 16.42
N PHE A 249 5.39 -9.34 17.32
CA PHE A 249 5.90 -9.91 18.56
C PHE A 249 6.38 -11.35 18.42
N VAL A 250 5.74 -12.16 17.56
CA VAL A 250 6.06 -13.60 17.40
C VAL A 250 7.51 -13.89 16.97
N PRO A 251 8.17 -13.10 16.10
CA PRO A 251 9.58 -13.27 15.79
C PRO A 251 10.54 -12.93 16.96
N ILE A 252 10.09 -12.15 17.96
CA ILE A 252 10.98 -11.57 18.98
C ILE A 252 11.74 -12.64 19.79
N PRO A 253 11.10 -13.66 20.38
CA PRO A 253 11.82 -14.68 21.16
C PRO A 253 12.80 -15.50 20.32
N VAL A 254 12.46 -15.74 19.05
CA VAL A 254 13.28 -16.56 18.14
C VAL A 254 14.56 -15.82 17.74
N TRP A 255 14.45 -14.58 17.27
CA TRP A 255 15.62 -13.75 16.95
C TRP A 255 16.43 -13.38 18.18
N PHE A 256 15.79 -13.11 19.33
CA PHE A 256 16.50 -12.80 20.57
C PHE A 256 17.35 -13.99 21.05
N ARG A 257 16.83 -15.22 21.00
CA ARG A 257 17.63 -16.43 21.28
C ARG A 257 18.79 -16.56 20.28
N HIS A 258 18.53 -16.40 18.98
CA HIS A 258 19.57 -16.55 17.94
C HIS A 258 20.70 -15.53 18.07
N LEU A 259 20.39 -14.25 18.29
CA LEU A 259 21.38 -13.17 18.42
C LEU A 259 22.26 -13.32 19.67
N ILE A 260 21.72 -13.89 20.76
CA ILE A 260 22.50 -14.16 21.98
C ILE A 260 23.29 -15.47 21.85
N ALA A 261 22.70 -16.53 21.30
CA ALA A 261 23.39 -17.83 21.11
C ALA A 261 24.56 -17.74 20.12
N TYR A 262 24.52 -16.84 19.13
CA TYR A 262 25.68 -16.53 18.28
C TYR A 262 26.87 -15.94 19.08
N GLY A 263 26.65 -15.51 20.32
CA GLY A 263 27.69 -15.12 21.26
C GLY A 263 28.47 -16.29 21.87
N GLU A 264 28.03 -17.54 21.72
CA GLU A 264 28.64 -18.76 22.30
C GLU A 264 29.94 -19.22 21.61
N LEU A 265 30.67 -18.31 20.95
CA LEU A 265 32.11 -18.50 20.78
C LEU A 265 32.78 -18.38 22.15
N ASP A 266 33.77 -19.24 22.46
CA ASP A 266 34.46 -19.34 23.77
C ASP A 266 35.27 -18.09 24.19
N THR A 267 35.06 -16.95 23.55
CA THR A 267 35.70 -15.66 23.84
C THR A 267 34.71 -14.71 24.50
N LEU A 268 35.13 -14.00 25.56
CA LEU A 268 34.36 -12.94 26.23
C LEU A 268 33.78 -11.88 25.25
N LEU A 269 34.46 -11.65 24.12
CA LEU A 269 34.05 -10.77 23.04
C LEU A 269 32.79 -11.25 22.30
N GLY A 270 32.58 -12.58 22.18
CA GLY A 270 31.39 -13.17 21.56
C GLY A 270 30.14 -12.90 22.41
N TRP A 271 30.20 -13.25 23.69
CA TRP A 271 29.11 -13.05 24.65
C TRP A 271 28.69 -11.57 24.77
N THR A 272 29.67 -10.67 24.87
CA THR A 272 29.40 -9.22 24.95
C THR A 272 28.80 -8.66 23.65
N LEU A 273 29.24 -9.14 22.48
CA LEU A 273 28.65 -8.80 21.19
C LEU A 273 27.20 -9.32 21.04
N GLY A 274 26.94 -10.58 21.42
CA GLY A 274 25.60 -11.18 21.35
C GLY A 274 24.57 -10.47 22.23
N ILE A 275 24.97 -10.10 23.45
CA ILE A 275 24.15 -9.29 24.36
C ILE A 275 23.87 -7.90 23.76
N LEU A 276 24.88 -7.23 23.20
CA LEU A 276 24.73 -5.91 22.57
C LEU A 276 23.78 -5.96 21.36
N LEU A 277 23.90 -6.97 20.51
CA LEU A 277 23.00 -7.21 19.36
C LEU A 277 21.57 -7.52 19.81
N GLY A 278 21.39 -8.37 20.83
CA GLY A 278 20.08 -8.68 21.41
C GLY A 278 19.38 -7.44 21.98
N LEU A 279 20.11 -6.59 22.72
CA LEU A 279 19.59 -5.32 23.24
C LEU A 279 19.23 -4.34 22.13
N LEU A 280 20.09 -4.18 21.11
CA LEU A 280 19.82 -3.32 19.95
C LEU A 280 18.56 -3.78 19.20
N TYR A 281 18.39 -5.08 18.98
CA TYR A 281 17.20 -5.66 18.37
C TYR A 281 15.93 -5.37 19.17
N LEU A 282 15.97 -5.55 20.51
CA LEU A 282 14.83 -5.21 21.37
C LEU A 282 14.49 -3.71 21.35
N ILE A 283 15.49 -2.82 21.31
CA ILE A 283 15.27 -1.37 21.18
C ILE A 283 14.60 -1.03 19.84
N LEU A 284 15.09 -1.58 18.73
CA LEU A 284 14.50 -1.38 17.40
C LEU A 284 13.06 -1.91 17.33
N LYS A 285 12.78 -3.06 17.95
CA LYS A 285 11.42 -3.61 18.10
C LYS A 285 10.51 -2.72 18.94
N LEU A 286 10.99 -2.20 20.06
CA LEU A 286 10.24 -1.30 20.94
C LEU A 286 9.85 -0.01 20.21
N LEU A 287 10.77 0.58 19.43
CA LEU A 287 10.52 1.75 18.60
C LEU A 287 9.48 1.46 17.50
N SER A 288 9.58 0.29 16.83
CA SER A 288 8.61 -0.16 15.81
C SER A 288 7.21 -0.33 16.40
N PHE A 289 7.10 -0.98 17.57
CA PHE A 289 5.87 -1.11 18.34
C PHE A 289 5.24 0.26 18.65
N PHE A 290 6.01 1.22 19.18
CA PHE A 290 5.48 2.56 19.47
C PHE A 290 4.97 3.31 18.23
N GLY A 291 5.56 3.06 17.06
CA GLY A 291 5.06 3.56 15.79
C GLY A 291 3.69 2.96 15.43
N GLN A 292 3.61 1.62 15.39
CA GLN A 292 2.39 0.88 15.01
C GLN A 292 1.24 1.05 16.02
N TRP A 293 1.55 1.22 17.30
CA TRP A 293 0.58 1.44 18.38
C TRP A 293 -0.30 2.69 18.15
N ARG A 294 0.22 3.69 17.42
CA ARG A 294 -0.57 4.85 16.98
C ARG A 294 -1.65 4.44 15.97
N ASN A 295 -1.30 3.62 14.99
CA ASN A 295 -2.23 3.10 13.98
C ASN A 295 -3.31 2.22 14.62
N PHE A 296 -2.90 1.28 15.49
CA PHE A 296 -3.83 0.39 16.19
C PHE A 296 -4.82 1.17 17.07
N ARG A 297 -4.36 2.21 17.81
CA ARG A 297 -5.24 3.12 18.55
C ARG A 297 -6.20 3.91 17.65
N GLN A 298 -5.76 4.33 16.46
CA GLN A 298 -6.62 5.00 15.49
C GLN A 298 -7.69 4.04 14.92
N VAL A 299 -7.32 2.81 14.61
CA VAL A 299 -8.22 1.74 14.14
C VAL A 299 -9.25 1.39 15.20
N LEU A 300 -8.84 1.21 16.47
CA LEU A 300 -9.76 1.03 17.60
C LEU A 300 -10.72 2.21 17.74
N ARG A 301 -10.22 3.46 17.67
CA ARG A 301 -11.09 4.65 17.72
C ARG A 301 -12.15 4.61 16.62
N ILE A 302 -11.77 4.33 15.37
CA ILE A 302 -12.68 4.24 14.22
C ILE A 302 -13.68 3.08 14.36
N PHE A 303 -13.26 1.96 14.96
CA PHE A 303 -14.12 0.80 15.26
C PHE A 303 -15.21 1.13 16.29
N PHE A 304 -14.87 1.91 17.33
CA PHE A 304 -15.83 2.34 18.36
C PHE A 304 -16.71 3.53 17.93
N THR A 305 -16.20 4.48 17.14
CA THR A 305 -17.00 5.65 16.71
C THR A 305 -17.82 5.45 15.45
N GLN A 306 -17.48 4.45 14.62
CA GLN A 306 -18.17 4.09 13.36
C GLN A 306 -18.66 5.29 12.52
N PRO A 307 -17.73 6.16 12.05
CA PRO A 307 -18.08 7.42 11.42
C PRO A 307 -19.04 7.27 10.24
N HIS A 308 -20.07 8.13 10.21
CA HIS A 308 -20.99 8.28 9.09
C HIS A 308 -20.46 9.33 8.10
N TYR A 309 -20.53 9.04 6.80
CA TYR A 309 -19.99 9.90 5.73
C TYR A 309 -20.95 11.00 5.26
N GLY A 310 -22.11 11.12 5.90
CA GLY A 310 -23.21 12.02 5.52
C GLY A 310 -24.44 11.79 6.38
N VAL A 311 -25.54 12.48 6.04
CA VAL A 311 -26.83 12.37 6.73
C VAL A 311 -27.80 11.47 5.95
N PRO A 312 -28.80 10.83 6.58
CA PRO A 312 -29.87 10.15 5.84
C PRO A 312 -30.56 11.13 4.89
N ALA A 313 -30.71 10.76 3.61
CA ALA A 313 -31.32 11.64 2.62
C ALA A 313 -32.83 11.74 2.80
N SER A 314 -33.41 12.90 2.49
CA SER A 314 -34.87 13.07 2.42
C SER A 314 -35.42 12.48 1.12
N LYS A 315 -36.71 12.09 1.10
CA LYS A 315 -37.35 11.55 -0.12
C LYS A 315 -37.21 12.47 -1.35
N ARG A 316 -37.22 13.80 -1.15
CA ARG A 316 -37.02 14.78 -2.24
C ARG A 316 -35.66 14.61 -2.91
N GLN A 317 -34.61 14.44 -2.11
CA GLN A 317 -33.22 14.26 -2.54
C GLN A 317 -32.90 12.87 -3.10
N CYS A 318 -33.86 11.95 -3.03
CA CYS A 318 -33.82 10.68 -3.74
C CYS A 318 -34.51 10.82 -5.11
N SER A 319 -35.70 11.45 -5.15
CA SER A 319 -36.44 11.75 -6.39
C SER A 319 -35.73 12.74 -7.32
N GLU A 320 -34.84 13.61 -6.79
CA GLU A 320 -33.92 14.46 -7.58
C GLU A 320 -32.87 13.64 -8.37
N SER A 321 -32.80 12.33 -8.15
CA SER A 321 -31.91 11.36 -8.80
C SER A 321 -32.65 10.11 -9.29
N ASP A 322 -33.91 10.27 -9.71
CA ASP A 322 -34.80 9.20 -10.19
C ASP A 322 -34.94 8.01 -9.22
N ASP A 323 -34.74 8.24 -7.92
CA ASP A 323 -34.66 7.23 -6.85
C ASP A 323 -33.60 6.11 -7.07
N ILE A 324 -32.65 6.30 -8.00
CA ILE A 324 -31.62 5.32 -8.40
C ILE A 324 -30.22 5.70 -7.91
N CYS A 325 -29.55 4.79 -7.21
CA CYS A 325 -28.16 4.99 -6.81
C CYS A 325 -27.18 4.73 -7.97
N SER A 326 -26.46 5.76 -8.39
CA SER A 326 -25.47 5.72 -9.48
C SER A 326 -24.31 4.72 -9.31
N ILE A 327 -24.05 4.20 -8.11
CA ILE A 327 -23.01 3.16 -7.87
C ILE A 327 -23.52 1.75 -8.18
N CYS A 328 -24.76 1.42 -7.79
CA CYS A 328 -25.33 0.08 -7.94
C CYS A 328 -26.46 -0.03 -8.98
N GLN A 329 -26.84 1.09 -9.60
CA GLN A 329 -27.85 1.19 -10.67
C GLN A 329 -29.18 0.52 -10.29
N ALA A 330 -29.59 0.75 -9.05
CA ALA A 330 -30.80 0.21 -8.43
C ALA A 330 -31.35 1.21 -7.38
N GLU A 331 -32.58 0.97 -6.93
CA GLU A 331 -33.30 1.77 -5.92
C GLU A 331 -32.48 1.98 -4.63
N PHE A 332 -32.63 3.15 -4.00
CA PHE A 332 -31.86 3.52 -2.82
C PHE A 332 -32.12 2.66 -1.56
N GLN A 333 -31.21 1.74 -1.28
CA GLN A 333 -31.12 1.07 0.02
C GLN A 333 -30.40 1.96 1.05
N LYS A 334 -31.15 2.53 2.00
CA LYS A 334 -30.65 3.46 3.05
C LYS A 334 -29.84 4.63 2.44
N PRO A 335 -30.51 5.56 1.73
CA PRO A 335 -29.81 6.66 1.08
C PRO A 335 -29.14 7.60 2.09
N ILE A 336 -27.89 7.93 1.82
CA ILE A 336 -27.10 8.94 2.53
C ILE A 336 -26.76 10.07 1.56
N LEU A 337 -27.04 11.29 1.99
CA LEU A 337 -26.64 12.53 1.35
C LEU A 337 -25.24 12.93 1.87
N LEU A 338 -24.28 13.09 0.96
CA LEU A 338 -22.94 13.59 1.29
C LEU A 338 -22.92 15.11 1.45
N ILE A 339 -21.85 15.64 2.05
CA ILE A 339 -21.62 17.10 2.18
C ILE A 339 -21.59 17.84 0.83
N CYS A 340 -21.30 17.14 -0.26
CA CYS A 340 -21.38 17.65 -1.64
C CYS A 340 -22.75 17.46 -2.30
N GLN A 341 -23.81 17.23 -1.50
CA GLN A 341 -25.22 17.08 -1.92
C GLN A 341 -25.54 15.92 -2.89
N HIS A 342 -24.65 14.93 -3.01
CA HIS A 342 -24.91 13.73 -3.82
C HIS A 342 -25.43 12.58 -2.94
N THR A 343 -26.46 11.88 -3.42
CA THR A 343 -27.16 10.79 -2.72
C THR A 343 -26.65 9.40 -3.16
N PHE A 344 -26.37 8.51 -2.20
CA PHE A 344 -25.93 7.13 -2.46
C PHE A 344 -26.46 6.15 -1.41
N CYS A 345 -26.62 4.86 -1.73
CA CYS A 345 -26.87 3.83 -0.72
C CYS A 345 -25.70 3.77 0.30
N GLU A 346 -25.99 3.70 1.61
CA GLU A 346 -24.99 3.70 2.70
C GLU A 346 -23.82 2.74 2.43
N GLU A 347 -24.10 1.50 2.04
CA GLU A 347 -23.09 0.49 1.78
C GLU A 347 -22.27 0.73 0.51
N CYS A 348 -22.89 1.30 -0.52
CA CYS A 348 -22.23 1.55 -1.80
C CYS A 348 -21.18 2.65 -1.67
N ILE A 349 -21.53 3.74 -0.99
CA ILE A 349 -20.58 4.82 -0.74
C ILE A 349 -19.56 4.47 0.35
N SER A 350 -19.93 3.66 1.35
CA SER A 350 -18.98 3.11 2.32
C SER A 350 -17.94 2.19 1.67
N LEU A 351 -18.33 1.37 0.68
CA LEU A 351 -17.40 0.54 -0.08
C LEU A 351 -16.46 1.37 -0.96
N TRP A 352 -16.95 2.46 -1.56
CA TRP A 352 -16.14 3.41 -2.30
C TRP A 352 -15.06 4.07 -1.42
N PHE A 353 -15.43 4.52 -0.21
CA PHE A 353 -14.49 5.10 0.77
C PHE A 353 -13.54 4.10 1.47
N ASN A 354 -13.57 2.82 1.08
CA ASN A 354 -12.50 1.86 1.41
C ASN A 354 -11.30 1.94 0.44
N ARG A 355 -11.45 2.66 -0.68
CA ARG A 355 -10.43 2.79 -1.74
C ARG A 355 -10.12 4.26 -2.05
N GLU A 356 -11.16 5.05 -2.27
CA GLU A 356 -11.07 6.47 -2.63
C GLU A 356 -11.37 7.40 -1.44
N LYS A 357 -10.95 8.67 -1.53
CA LYS A 357 -11.31 9.74 -0.57
C LYS A 357 -12.47 10.64 -1.02
N THR A 358 -12.91 10.49 -2.27
CA THR A 358 -13.64 11.50 -3.05
C THR A 358 -15.05 11.06 -3.43
N CYS A 359 -15.98 11.98 -3.66
CA CYS A 359 -17.30 11.65 -4.20
C CYS A 359 -17.18 11.05 -5.61
N PRO A 360 -17.85 9.91 -5.92
CA PRO A 360 -17.82 9.29 -7.25
C PRO A 360 -18.21 10.22 -8.41
N LEU A 361 -19.11 11.17 -8.15
CA LEU A 361 -19.68 12.05 -9.17
C LEU A 361 -18.89 13.36 -9.32
N CYS A 362 -18.77 14.14 -8.25
CA CYS A 362 -18.14 15.48 -8.28
C CYS A 362 -16.68 15.53 -7.82
N ARG A 363 -16.08 14.40 -7.43
CA ARG A 363 -14.69 14.25 -6.93
C ARG A 363 -14.29 15.10 -5.71
N THR A 364 -15.21 15.85 -5.09
CA THR A 364 -15.00 16.53 -3.80
C THR A 364 -14.48 15.54 -2.74
N VAL A 365 -13.47 15.93 -1.97
CA VAL A 365 -12.94 15.10 -0.85
C VAL A 365 -13.96 15.06 0.28
N ILE A 366 -14.29 13.85 0.75
CA ILE A 366 -15.33 13.62 1.78
C ILE A 366 -14.72 12.97 3.05
N SER A 367 -13.62 12.23 2.90
CA SER A 367 -12.88 11.64 4.03
C SER A 367 -11.40 11.88 3.89
N ASP A 368 -10.74 12.34 4.96
CA ASP A 368 -9.28 12.46 4.98
C ASP A 368 -8.56 11.11 5.19
N HIS A 369 -9.27 10.02 5.48
CA HIS A 369 -8.65 8.72 5.74
C HIS A 369 -9.30 7.60 4.90
N VAL A 370 -8.48 6.93 4.07
CA VAL A 370 -8.88 5.68 3.44
C VAL A 370 -8.78 4.57 4.48
N ASN A 371 -9.90 3.88 4.72
CA ASN A 371 -9.96 2.81 5.70
C ASN A 371 -9.44 1.50 5.08
N LYS A 372 -8.13 1.27 5.21
CA LYS A 372 -7.48 0.03 4.74
C LYS A 372 -8.17 -1.21 5.30
N TRP A 373 -8.10 -2.33 4.56
CA TRP A 373 -8.56 -3.67 4.97
C TRP A 373 -10.07 -3.85 5.22
N LYS A 374 -10.89 -2.79 5.16
CA LYS A 374 -12.36 -2.89 5.25
C LYS A 374 -13.00 -3.73 4.13
N ASP A 375 -12.29 -3.99 3.03
CA ASP A 375 -12.71 -4.88 1.94
C ASP A 375 -12.34 -6.37 2.17
N GLY A 376 -11.82 -6.71 3.36
CA GLY A 376 -11.44 -8.07 3.73
C GLY A 376 -10.03 -8.47 3.32
N ALA A 377 -9.29 -7.59 2.62
CA ALA A 377 -7.92 -7.85 2.22
C ALA A 377 -7.00 -8.14 3.43
N THR A 378 -5.96 -8.93 3.18
CA THR A 378 -4.91 -9.30 4.13
C THR A 378 -3.56 -8.81 3.62
N SER A 379 -2.65 -8.40 4.50
CA SER A 379 -1.35 -7.85 4.09
C SER A 379 -0.41 -8.93 3.57
N MET A 380 0.06 -8.75 2.33
CA MET A 380 1.03 -9.64 1.66
C MET A 380 2.43 -9.57 2.28
N HIS A 381 2.74 -8.48 3.00
CA HIS A 381 4.02 -8.30 3.68
C HIS A 381 4.35 -9.52 4.56
N LEU A 382 5.61 -9.94 4.56
CA LEU A 382 6.13 -11.07 5.35
C LEU A 382 7.00 -10.48 6.46
N GLN A 383 6.65 -10.71 7.72
CA GLN A 383 7.42 -10.18 8.84
C GLN A 383 8.55 -11.17 9.19
N ILE A 384 9.70 -10.95 8.57
CA ILE A 384 10.91 -11.76 8.74
C ILE A 384 11.62 -11.46 10.06
N PHE A 385 11.56 -10.20 10.52
CA PHE A 385 12.27 -9.69 11.69
C PHE A 385 11.32 -9.18 12.75
#